data_AF-A0A7S0G051-F1
#
_entry.id   AF-A0A7S0G051-F1
#
_cell.length_a   1.000
_cell.length_b   1.000
_cell.length_c   1.000
_cell.angle_alpha   90.00
_cell.angle_beta   90.00
_cell.angle_gamma   90.00
#
_symmetry.space_group_name_H-M   'P 1'
#
loop_
_entity.id
_entity.type
_entity.pdbx_description
1 polymer ?
#
loop_
_entity_poly.entity_id
_entity_poly.type
_entity_poly.pdbx_seq_one_letter_code
_entity_poly.pdbx_strand_id
1 'polypeptide(L)'
;RHDTLFGVALAANAPVSDFLERVQEGWAAKFAPVFDRLGFEVVGNLAEAVPEEIGELCCELEAVGARAFHIRKIRAAIRAVGNEALEPSSPCLRRSSSKWASASSLATSPPVEKRFAAFLSHHKEDSAMEARYLKQNLERLLGGSEVFLDSDNLHNLDTLFHMVAHQTRNLIVLMTRDILRRPWCAGEMATA
;
A
#
# COMPACT_ATOMS: atom_id res chain seq x y z
N ARG A 1 25.91 -6.91 -2.57
CA ARG A 1 25.61 -8.33 -2.83
C ARG A 1 24.80 -8.81 -1.64
N HIS A 2 23.70 -9.55 -1.88
CA HIS A 2 22.51 -9.73 -1.03
C HIS A 2 21.60 -8.47 -1.15
N ASP A 3 20.38 -8.49 -1.71
CA ASP A 3 19.29 -9.45 -1.52
C ASP A 3 18.47 -9.74 -2.80
N THR A 4 18.53 -10.99 -3.24
CA THR A 4 17.55 -11.65 -4.13
C THR A 4 17.02 -12.85 -3.35
N LEU A 5 15.92 -12.70 -2.60
CA LEU A 5 15.29 -13.81 -1.87
C LEU A 5 13.74 -13.72 -1.79
N PHE A 6 13.07 -13.18 -2.80
CA PHE A 6 11.62 -13.43 -3.00
C PHE A 6 11.42 -14.51 -4.08
N GLY A 7 12.07 -15.67 -3.91
CA GLY A 7 12.29 -16.64 -5.01
C GLY A 7 11.49 -17.96 -4.98
N VAL A 8 10.48 -18.12 -4.14
CA VAL A 8 9.65 -19.35 -4.08
C VAL A 8 8.28 -18.97 -3.53
N ALA A 9 7.18 -19.15 -4.27
CA ALA A 9 5.84 -18.89 -3.73
C ALA A 9 5.58 -19.82 -2.52
N LEU A 10 5.10 -19.28 -1.39
CA LEU A 10 4.57 -20.10 -0.30
C LEU A 10 3.17 -20.58 -0.69
N ALA A 11 2.90 -21.87 -0.53
CA ALA A 11 1.56 -22.39 -0.76
C ALA A 11 0.58 -21.73 0.22
N ALA A 12 -0.67 -21.53 -0.19
CA ALA A 12 -1.71 -20.94 0.67
C ALA A 12 -1.92 -21.73 1.98
N ASN A 13 -1.68 -23.04 1.96
CA ASN A 13 -1.78 -23.91 3.15
C ASN A 13 -0.49 -23.99 3.98
N ALA A 14 0.56 -23.23 3.63
CA ALA A 14 1.77 -23.18 4.42
C ALA A 14 1.48 -22.50 5.78
N PRO A 15 2.09 -22.97 6.86
CA PRO A 15 1.90 -22.37 8.18
C PRO A 15 2.50 -20.97 8.23
N VAL A 16 1.89 -20.08 9.01
CA VAL A 16 2.37 -18.70 9.15
C VAL A 16 3.75 -18.62 9.81
N SER A 17 4.16 -19.64 10.58
CA SER A 17 5.53 -19.78 11.08
C SER A 17 6.55 -19.75 9.94
N ASP A 18 6.31 -20.49 8.85
CA ASP A 18 7.24 -20.58 7.72
C ASP A 18 7.29 -19.26 6.94
N PHE A 19 6.15 -18.57 6.87
CA PHE A 19 6.08 -17.21 6.34
C PHE A 19 6.92 -16.23 7.18
N LEU A 20 6.76 -16.24 8.51
CA LEU A 20 7.49 -15.33 9.39
C LEU A 20 9.00 -15.57 9.39
N GLU A 21 9.41 -16.84 9.41
CA GLU A 21 10.83 -17.21 9.37
C GLU A 21 11.49 -16.75 8.09
N ARG A 22 10.73 -16.75 7.00
CA ARG A 22 11.18 -16.24 5.70
C ARG A 22 11.26 -14.72 5.64
N VAL A 23 10.35 -14.02 6.32
CA VAL A 23 10.44 -12.56 6.45
C VAL A 23 11.71 -12.18 7.22
N GLN A 24 11.97 -12.90 8.31
CA GLN A 24 13.22 -12.78 9.06
C GLN A 24 13.42 -14.00 9.97
N GLU A 25 14.65 -14.51 9.98
CA GLU A 25 15.02 -15.61 10.86
C GLU A 25 14.75 -15.26 12.34
N GLY A 26 14.16 -16.21 13.06
CA GLY A 26 13.77 -16.08 14.46
C GLY A 26 12.46 -15.33 14.72
N TRP A 27 11.74 -14.88 13.69
CA TRP A 27 10.45 -14.20 13.86
C TRP A 27 9.30 -15.17 14.10
N ALA A 28 9.38 -16.40 13.58
CA ALA A 28 8.36 -17.41 13.84
C ALA A 28 8.21 -17.65 15.34
N ALA A 29 9.31 -17.90 16.05
CA ALA A 29 9.29 -18.15 17.50
C ALA A 29 8.74 -16.96 18.31
N LYS A 30 8.91 -15.73 17.82
CA LYS A 30 8.52 -14.52 18.55
C LYS A 30 7.09 -14.08 18.26
N PHE A 31 6.65 -14.18 17.01
CA PHE A 31 5.40 -13.58 16.56
C PHE A 31 4.34 -14.60 16.16
N ALA A 32 4.69 -15.85 15.79
CA ALA A 32 3.69 -16.85 15.41
C ALA A 32 2.55 -17.03 16.45
N PRO A 33 2.81 -17.02 17.77
CA PRO A 33 1.72 -17.14 18.76
C PRO A 33 0.68 -16.01 18.68
N VAL A 34 1.05 -14.84 18.15
CA VAL A 34 0.11 -13.73 17.93
C VAL A 34 -0.82 -14.01 16.75
N PHE A 35 -0.26 -14.57 15.68
CA PHE A 35 -1.03 -14.94 14.49
C PHE A 35 -2.00 -16.08 14.79
N ASP A 36 -1.55 -17.08 15.55
CA ASP A 36 -2.39 -18.22 15.98
C ASP A 36 -3.58 -17.74 16.83
N ARG A 37 -3.37 -16.81 17.77
CA ARG A 37 -4.46 -16.25 18.59
C ARG A 37 -5.53 -15.53 17.77
N LEU A 38 -5.14 -14.93 16.65
CA LEU A 38 -6.02 -14.19 15.76
C LEU A 38 -6.59 -15.06 14.61
N GLY A 39 -6.30 -16.37 14.61
CA GLY A 39 -6.80 -17.30 13.59
C GLY A 39 -6.04 -17.27 12.26
N PHE A 40 -4.86 -16.65 12.22
CA PHE A 40 -3.97 -16.64 11.06
C PHE A 40 -2.97 -17.80 11.13
N GLU A 41 -3.47 -19.03 11.09
CA GLU A 41 -2.61 -20.23 11.17
C GLU A 41 -1.87 -20.52 9.84
N VAL A 42 -2.49 -20.16 8.71
CA VAL A 42 -1.97 -20.41 7.37
C VAL A 42 -1.86 -19.13 6.53
N VAL A 43 -0.97 -19.16 5.54
CA VAL A 43 -0.69 -18.03 4.64
C VAL A 43 -1.94 -17.58 3.86
N GLY A 44 -2.86 -18.48 3.55
CA GLY A 44 -4.13 -18.18 2.89
C GLY A 44 -5.02 -17.23 3.71
N ASN A 45 -5.21 -17.52 5.00
CA ASN A 45 -5.98 -16.66 5.91
C ASN A 45 -5.35 -15.25 5.97
N LEU A 46 -4.04 -15.18 5.92
CA LEU A 46 -3.30 -13.92 5.95
C LEU A 46 -3.39 -13.14 4.62
N ALA A 47 -3.51 -13.84 3.50
CA ALA A 47 -3.68 -13.25 2.17
C ALA A 47 -5.06 -12.61 1.98
N GLU A 48 -6.08 -13.21 2.59
CA GLU A 48 -7.49 -12.76 2.54
C GLU A 48 -7.86 -11.79 3.66
N ALA A 49 -6.94 -11.56 4.61
CA ALA A 49 -7.16 -10.73 5.79
C ALA A 49 -7.65 -9.32 5.44
N VAL A 50 -8.76 -8.89 6.06
CA VAL A 50 -9.31 -7.55 5.83
C VAL A 50 -8.51 -6.49 6.60
N PRO A 51 -8.57 -5.20 6.20
CA PRO A 51 -7.79 -4.14 6.83
C PRO A 51 -8.01 -4.00 8.35
N GLU A 52 -9.21 -4.34 8.83
CA GLU A 52 -9.57 -4.33 10.25
C GLU A 52 -8.80 -5.40 11.03
N GLU A 53 -8.76 -6.63 10.52
CA GLU A 53 -8.02 -7.74 11.13
C GLU A 53 -6.50 -7.50 11.08
N ILE A 54 -6.01 -6.88 9.99
CA ILE A 54 -4.61 -6.43 9.90
C ILE A 54 -4.30 -5.35 10.95
N GLY A 55 -5.27 -4.49 11.26
CA GLY A 55 -5.17 -3.49 12.33
C GLY A 55 -5.04 -4.16 13.71
N GLU A 56 -5.91 -5.10 14.02
CA GLU A 56 -5.90 -5.88 15.26
C GLU A 56 -4.59 -6.66 15.42
N LEU A 57 -4.12 -7.31 14.35
CA LEU A 57 -2.82 -7.98 14.30
C LEU A 57 -1.67 -7.03 14.65
N CYS A 58 -1.67 -5.78 14.15
CA CYS A 58 -0.63 -4.82 14.47
C CYS A 58 -0.66 -4.43 15.97
N CYS A 59 -1.84 -4.21 16.53
CA CYS A 59 -2.01 -3.89 17.96
C CYS A 59 -1.48 -5.02 18.86
N GLU A 60 -1.81 -6.27 18.53
CA GLU A 60 -1.33 -7.44 19.30
C GLU A 60 0.18 -7.65 19.15
N LEU A 61 0.75 -7.40 17.97
CA LEU A 61 2.19 -7.46 17.77
C LEU A 61 2.92 -6.41 18.63
N GLU A 62 2.38 -5.19 18.72
CA GLU A 62 2.92 -4.14 19.61
C GLU A 62 2.87 -4.56 21.08
N ALA A 63 1.79 -5.21 21.52
CA ALA A 63 1.66 -5.73 22.88
C ALA A 63 2.73 -6.78 23.23
N VAL A 64 3.21 -7.55 22.24
CA VAL A 64 4.31 -8.52 22.38
C VAL A 64 5.70 -7.87 22.15
N GLY A 65 5.75 -6.55 22.00
CA GLY A 65 6.98 -5.76 21.88
C GLY A 65 7.51 -5.67 20.44
N ALA A 66 6.64 -5.80 19.44
CA ALA A 66 6.99 -5.43 18.07
C ALA A 66 7.18 -3.91 17.97
N ARG A 67 8.28 -3.48 17.34
CA ARG A 67 8.53 -2.07 17.04
C ARG A 67 7.96 -1.73 15.67
N ALA A 68 7.79 -0.45 15.38
CA ALA A 68 7.30 0.06 14.09
C ALA A 68 8.03 -0.55 12.87
N PHE A 69 9.32 -0.84 12.99
CA PHE A 69 10.09 -1.54 11.95
C PHE A 69 9.57 -2.97 11.67
N HIS A 70 9.27 -3.75 12.71
CA HIS A 70 8.72 -5.09 12.56
C HIS A 70 7.36 -5.04 11.87
N ILE A 71 6.49 -4.14 12.34
CA ILE A 71 5.14 -3.95 11.80
C ILE A 71 5.20 -3.56 10.32
N ARG A 72 6.09 -2.63 9.95
CA ARG A 72 6.26 -2.22 8.56
C ARG A 72 6.71 -3.39 7.68
N LYS A 73 7.63 -4.22 8.15
CA LYS A 73 8.16 -5.36 7.40
C LYS A 73 7.12 -6.48 7.25
N ILE A 74 6.36 -6.76 8.32
CA ILE A 74 5.23 -7.71 8.31
C ILE A 74 4.14 -7.24 7.34
N ARG A 75 3.71 -5.97 7.41
CA ARG A 75 2.71 -5.41 6.49
C ARG A 75 3.15 -5.44 5.03
N ALA A 76 4.43 -5.21 4.77
CA ALA A 76 4.98 -5.33 3.42
C ALA A 76 4.94 -6.78 2.92
N ALA A 77 5.27 -7.74 3.79
CA ALA A 77 5.25 -9.16 3.45
C ALA A 77 3.82 -9.70 3.22
N ILE A 78 2.85 -9.28 4.04
CA ILE A 78 1.43 -9.64 3.86
C ILE A 78 0.91 -9.15 2.50
N ARG A 79 1.23 -7.90 2.13
CA ARG A 79 0.86 -7.34 0.82
C ARG A 79 1.50 -8.10 -0.35
N ALA A 80 2.72 -8.59 -0.18
CA ALA A 80 3.37 -9.40 -1.20
C ALA A 80 2.64 -10.73 -1.39
N VAL A 81 2.23 -11.37 -0.29
CA VAL A 81 1.45 -12.63 -0.33
C VAL A 81 0.09 -12.43 -0.99
N GLY A 82 -0.65 -11.38 -0.63
CA GLY A 82 -1.97 -11.09 -1.22
C GLY A 82 -1.91 -10.82 -2.73
N ASN A 83 -0.81 -10.24 -3.22
CA ASN A 83 -0.60 -10.03 -4.66
C ASN A 83 -0.20 -11.32 -5.41
N GLU A 84 0.49 -12.27 -4.76
CA GLU A 84 0.86 -13.55 -5.41
C GLU A 84 -0.29 -14.56 -5.46
N ALA A 85 -1.29 -14.45 -4.57
CA ALA A 85 -2.47 -15.31 -4.57
C ALA A 85 -3.46 -15.03 -5.74
N LEU A 86 -3.24 -13.96 -6.50
CA LEU A 86 -4.12 -13.47 -7.57
C LEU A 86 -3.69 -13.85 -8.99
N GLU A 87 -2.75 -14.77 -9.17
CA GLU A 87 -2.39 -15.32 -10.49
C GLU A 87 -3.08 -16.68 -10.74
N PRO A 88 -4.31 -16.71 -11.29
CA PRO A 88 -4.76 -17.88 -12.05
C PRO A 88 -4.05 -17.85 -13.41
N SER A 89 -3.26 -18.89 -13.63
CA SER A 89 -2.70 -19.31 -14.93
C SER A 89 -3.51 -18.86 -16.16
N SER A 90 -2.99 -17.91 -16.95
CA SER A 90 -3.23 -17.81 -18.39
C SER A 90 -2.26 -16.85 -19.10
N PRO A 91 -1.58 -17.28 -20.17
CA PRO A 91 -0.65 -16.46 -20.93
C PRO A 91 -1.33 -15.85 -22.17
N CYS A 92 -1.61 -14.54 -22.17
CA CYS A 92 -1.81 -13.63 -23.33
C CYS A 92 -2.75 -12.48 -22.88
N LEU A 93 -2.50 -11.18 -23.08
CA LEU A 93 -2.09 -10.47 -24.29
C LEU A 93 -1.31 -9.21 -23.89
N ARG A 94 -0.06 -9.13 -24.36
CA ARG A 94 0.57 -7.85 -24.67
C ARG A 94 -0.28 -7.15 -25.72
N ARG A 95 -0.75 -5.92 -25.45
CA ARG A 95 -1.23 -5.05 -26.52
C ARG A 95 -0.74 -3.61 -26.38
N SER A 96 0.41 -3.43 -27.01
CA SER A 96 0.80 -2.31 -27.87
C SER A 96 -0.20 -1.16 -28.06
N SER A 97 0.26 0.03 -27.66
CA SER A 97 0.27 1.30 -28.40
C SER A 97 -1.04 2.06 -28.70
N SER A 98 -1.13 3.27 -28.14
CA SER A 98 -1.04 4.52 -28.94
C SER A 98 -0.70 5.69 -28.01
N LYS A 99 0.55 6.18 -28.03
CA LYS A 99 0.96 7.42 -28.73
C LYS A 99 0.21 8.68 -28.28
N TRP A 100 0.81 9.40 -27.34
CA TRP A 100 1.00 10.83 -27.48
C TRP A 100 2.46 11.12 -27.10
N ALA A 101 3.20 11.66 -28.05
CA ALA A 101 4.56 12.13 -27.85
C ALA A 101 4.51 13.66 -27.76
N SER A 102 5.19 14.22 -26.77
CA SER A 102 6.06 15.38 -26.98
C SER A 102 7.15 15.42 -25.90
N ALA A 103 8.33 15.75 -26.37
CA ALA A 103 9.65 15.54 -25.78
C ALA A 103 9.91 16.29 -24.46
N SER A 104 10.71 15.67 -23.59
CA SER A 104 12.08 16.15 -23.37
C SER A 104 12.95 15.03 -22.80
N SER A 105 14.04 14.75 -23.50
CA SER A 105 15.01 13.71 -23.21
C SER A 105 15.97 14.13 -22.10
N LEU A 106 15.81 13.57 -20.91
CA LEU A 106 16.94 13.26 -20.05
C LEU A 106 16.76 11.84 -19.51
N ALA A 107 17.81 11.04 -19.67
CA ALA A 107 17.86 9.64 -19.27
C ALA A 107 17.32 9.46 -17.86
N THR A 108 16.11 8.91 -17.75
CA THR A 108 15.54 8.52 -16.47
C THR A 108 15.68 7.00 -16.41
N SER A 109 16.24 6.51 -15.30
CA SER A 109 16.11 5.12 -14.86
C SER A 109 14.69 4.59 -15.14
N PRO A 110 14.49 3.27 -15.33
CA PRO A 110 13.15 2.71 -15.50
C PRO A 110 12.22 3.33 -14.44
N PRO A 111 11.07 3.89 -14.85
CA PRO A 111 10.23 4.66 -13.95
C PRO A 111 9.91 3.76 -12.77
N VAL A 112 10.34 4.15 -11.57
CA VAL A 112 9.93 3.47 -10.34
C VAL A 112 8.41 3.50 -10.38
N GLU A 113 7.80 2.32 -10.50
CA GLU A 113 6.35 2.23 -10.59
C GLU A 113 5.77 2.74 -9.28
N LYS A 114 5.25 3.96 -9.36
CA LYS A 114 4.56 4.58 -8.23
C LYS A 114 3.25 3.83 -8.03
N ARG A 115 3.01 3.42 -6.79
CA ARG A 115 1.87 2.60 -6.38
C ARG A 115 0.53 3.23 -6.76
N PHE A 116 0.37 4.52 -6.51
CA PHE A 116 -0.88 5.24 -6.70
C PHE A 116 -0.85 6.07 -7.99
N ALA A 117 -1.92 6.01 -8.77
CA ALA A 117 -2.08 6.84 -9.96
C ALA A 117 -2.28 8.32 -9.59
N ALA A 118 -2.97 8.58 -8.49
CA ALA A 118 -3.16 9.92 -7.96
C ALA A 118 -3.27 9.91 -6.42
N PHE A 119 -2.95 11.05 -5.82
CA PHE A 119 -3.24 11.40 -4.44
C PHE A 119 -4.32 12.49 -4.42
N LEU A 120 -5.39 12.33 -3.63
CA LEU A 120 -6.40 13.35 -3.41
C LEU A 120 -6.18 14.08 -2.08
N SER A 121 -5.76 15.34 -2.21
CA SER A 121 -5.75 16.31 -1.12
C SER A 121 -7.09 17.04 -1.05
N HIS A 122 -7.69 17.13 0.14
CA HIS A 122 -9.01 17.74 0.30
C HIS A 122 -9.21 18.34 1.70
N HIS A 123 -10.13 19.29 1.81
CA HIS A 123 -10.54 19.81 3.11
C HIS A 123 -11.61 18.87 3.69
N LYS A 124 -11.28 18.15 4.76
CA LYS A 124 -12.16 17.12 5.35
C LYS A 124 -13.58 17.63 5.67
N GLU A 125 -13.72 18.85 6.17
CA GLU A 125 -15.02 19.39 6.57
C GLU A 125 -15.84 19.92 5.39
N ASP A 126 -15.18 20.37 4.31
CA ASP A 126 -15.86 21.02 3.18
C ASP A 126 -16.07 20.10 1.98
N SER A 127 -15.20 19.11 1.79
CA SER A 127 -15.13 18.36 0.52
C SER A 127 -14.84 16.86 0.66
N ALA A 128 -15.11 16.26 1.82
CA ALA A 128 -14.87 14.83 2.03
C ALA A 128 -15.74 13.94 1.10
N MET A 129 -16.99 14.32 0.89
CA MET A 129 -17.91 13.56 0.03
C MET A 129 -17.49 13.63 -1.44
N GLU A 130 -17.12 14.82 -1.90
CA GLU A 130 -16.63 15.09 -3.25
C GLU A 130 -15.32 14.36 -3.50
N ALA A 131 -14.41 14.32 -2.52
CA ALA A 131 -13.15 13.60 -2.62
C ALA A 131 -13.38 12.08 -2.73
N ARG A 132 -14.28 11.51 -1.91
CA ARG A 132 -14.66 10.09 -1.99
C ARG A 132 -15.30 9.75 -3.33
N TYR A 133 -16.23 10.59 -3.79
CA TYR A 133 -16.87 10.43 -5.10
C TYR A 133 -15.85 10.50 -6.23
N LEU A 134 -14.95 11.48 -6.20
CA LEU A 134 -13.92 11.67 -7.22
C LEU A 134 -12.96 10.47 -7.26
N LYS A 135 -12.54 9.96 -6.10
CA LYS A 135 -11.74 8.72 -6.02
C LYS A 135 -12.41 7.57 -6.77
N GLN A 136 -13.66 7.24 -6.44
CA GLN A 136 -14.38 6.13 -7.08
C GLN A 136 -14.53 6.32 -8.60
N ASN A 137 -14.75 7.55 -9.06
CA ASN A 137 -14.83 7.86 -10.48
C ASN A 137 -13.47 7.72 -11.17
N LEU A 138 -12.41 8.23 -10.56
CA LEU A 138 -11.05 8.16 -11.11
C LEU A 138 -10.58 6.72 -11.18
N GLU A 139 -10.77 5.91 -10.15
CA GLU A 139 -10.41 4.49 -10.17
C GLU A 139 -11.14 3.75 -11.30
N ARG A 140 -12.42 4.03 -11.51
CA ARG A 140 -13.19 3.47 -12.64
C ARG A 140 -12.68 3.94 -14.01
N LEU A 141 -12.36 5.22 -14.16
CA LEU A 141 -11.86 5.79 -15.43
C LEU A 141 -10.43 5.34 -15.75
N LEU A 142 -9.61 5.14 -14.71
CA LEU A 142 -8.21 4.71 -14.82
C LEU A 142 -8.06 3.17 -14.83
N GLY A 143 -9.13 2.45 -15.15
CA GLY A 143 -9.10 0.99 -15.32
C GLY A 143 -8.76 0.23 -14.04
N GLY A 144 -9.15 0.74 -12.88
CA GLY A 144 -8.91 0.13 -11.56
C GLY A 144 -7.61 0.56 -10.88
N SER A 145 -6.87 1.53 -11.45
CA SER A 145 -5.65 2.04 -10.81
C SER A 145 -5.95 2.68 -9.45
N GLU A 146 -5.21 2.30 -8.40
CA GLU A 146 -5.44 2.80 -7.04
C GLU A 146 -5.26 4.33 -6.96
N VAL A 147 -6.22 4.98 -6.31
CA VAL A 147 -6.18 6.41 -6.00
C VAL A 147 -6.15 6.59 -4.49
N PHE A 148 -5.11 7.24 -4.00
CA PHE A 148 -4.94 7.49 -2.58
C PHE A 148 -5.79 8.68 -2.15
N LEU A 149 -6.47 8.56 -1.01
CA LEU A 149 -7.27 9.62 -0.40
C LEU A 149 -6.81 9.81 1.05
N ASP A 150 -6.44 11.05 1.40
CA ASP A 150 -5.94 11.44 2.72
C ASP A 150 -6.82 10.90 3.88
N SER A 151 -8.15 10.98 3.74
CA SER A 151 -9.07 10.57 4.81
C SER A 151 -9.15 9.07 5.10
N ASP A 152 -8.67 8.21 4.20
CA ASP A 152 -8.85 6.76 4.34
C ASP A 152 -7.80 6.12 5.27
N ASN A 153 -6.63 6.73 5.44
CA ASN A 153 -5.52 6.21 6.28
C ASN A 153 -5.02 7.23 7.31
N LEU A 154 -5.94 7.95 7.95
CA LEU A 154 -5.71 9.11 8.81
C LEU A 154 -5.08 8.80 10.19
N HIS A 155 -4.12 7.89 10.27
CA HIS A 155 -3.50 7.46 11.53
C HIS A 155 -2.02 7.88 11.66
N ASN A 156 -1.36 8.26 10.56
CA ASN A 156 0.03 8.70 10.62
C ASN A 156 0.37 9.74 9.53
N LEU A 157 0.46 11.00 9.95
CA LEU A 157 0.71 12.15 9.07
C LEU A 157 2.14 12.17 8.50
N ASP A 158 3.11 11.54 9.17
CA ASP A 158 4.48 11.42 8.65
C ASP A 158 4.53 10.53 7.39
N THR A 159 3.59 9.60 7.28
CA THR A 159 3.48 8.73 6.09
C THR A 159 2.84 9.44 4.91
N LEU A 160 2.08 10.52 5.16
CA LEU A 160 1.33 11.27 4.16
C LEU A 160 2.27 11.92 3.13
N PHE A 161 3.24 12.69 3.61
CA PHE A 161 4.21 13.36 2.76
C PHE A 161 5.10 12.36 2.00
N HIS A 162 5.47 11.25 2.66
CA HIS A 162 6.19 10.17 2.00
C HIS A 162 5.38 9.53 0.85
N MET A 163 4.05 9.38 1.03
CA MET A 163 3.18 8.86 -0.04
C MET A 163 3.08 9.83 -1.21
N VAL A 164 2.89 11.12 -0.93
CA VAL A 164 2.88 12.16 -1.97
C VAL A 164 4.19 12.15 -2.75
N ALA A 165 5.33 12.27 -2.07
CA ALA A 165 6.65 12.36 -2.69
C ALA A 165 7.04 11.11 -3.50
N HIS A 166 6.81 9.92 -2.94
CA HIS A 166 7.44 8.70 -3.45
C HIS A 166 6.48 7.68 -4.04
N GLN A 167 5.19 7.71 -3.69
CA GLN A 167 4.25 6.64 -4.04
C GLN A 167 3.15 7.08 -5.00
N THR A 168 2.99 8.37 -5.28
CA THR A 168 1.89 8.88 -6.11
C THR A 168 2.39 9.57 -7.38
N ARG A 169 1.76 9.29 -8.52
CA ARG A 169 2.15 9.90 -9.81
C ARG A 169 1.67 11.34 -9.93
N ASN A 170 0.47 11.62 -9.46
CA ASN A 170 -0.17 12.94 -9.57
C ASN A 170 -0.75 13.35 -8.23
N LEU A 171 -0.70 14.65 -7.93
CA LEU A 171 -1.47 15.26 -6.83
C LEU A 171 -2.71 15.95 -7.41
N ILE A 172 -3.88 15.62 -6.87
CA ILE A 172 -5.16 16.27 -7.18
C ILE A 172 -5.63 16.97 -5.92
N VAL A 173 -5.84 18.29 -6.01
CA VAL A 173 -6.27 19.13 -4.89
C VAL A 173 -7.70 19.58 -5.11
N LEU A 174 -8.59 19.25 -4.17
CA LEU A 174 -9.93 19.82 -4.14
C LEU A 174 -9.86 21.23 -3.54
N MET A 175 -9.97 22.23 -4.41
CA MET A 175 -9.88 23.64 -4.04
C MET A 175 -11.16 24.10 -3.34
N THR A 176 -11.16 24.07 -2.01
CA THR A 176 -12.17 24.73 -1.17
C THR A 176 -11.64 26.05 -0.62
N ARG A 177 -12.52 26.85 0.01
CA ARG A 177 -12.14 28.14 0.60
C ARG A 177 -11.03 28.01 1.65
N ASP A 178 -11.07 26.93 2.44
CA ASP A 178 -10.22 26.76 3.62
C ASP A 178 -9.12 25.68 3.43
N ILE A 179 -8.91 25.18 2.20
CA ILE A 179 -7.90 24.13 1.91
C ILE A 179 -6.49 24.51 2.38
N LEU A 180 -6.07 25.76 2.18
CA LEU A 180 -4.75 26.26 2.59
C LEU A 180 -4.66 26.55 4.09
N ARG A 181 -5.78 26.55 4.83
CA ARG A 181 -5.79 26.73 6.28
C ARG A 181 -5.47 25.43 7.04
N ARG A 182 -5.55 24.28 6.37
CA ARG A 182 -5.06 23.00 6.90
C ARG A 182 -3.57 22.86 6.61
N PRO A 183 -2.71 22.78 7.65
CA PRO A 183 -1.28 22.62 7.45
C PRO A 183 -0.90 21.38 6.63
N TRP A 184 -1.69 20.31 6.75
CA TRP A 184 -1.46 19.05 6.03
C TRP A 184 -1.63 19.22 4.52
N CYS A 185 -2.73 19.84 4.07
CA CYS A 185 -2.96 20.09 2.65
C CYS A 185 -1.89 21.02 2.05
N ALA A 186 -1.50 22.06 2.79
CA ALA A 186 -0.38 22.92 2.41
C ALA A 186 0.94 22.14 2.29
N GLY A 187 1.21 21.24 3.23
CA GLY A 187 2.38 20.37 3.20
C GLY A 187 2.38 19.38 2.02
N GLU A 188 1.23 18.80 1.69
CA GLU A 188 1.09 17.90 0.52
C GLU A 188 1.41 18.64 -0.77
N MET A 189 0.85 19.84 -0.95
CA MET A 189 1.13 20.69 -2.12
C MET A 189 2.59 21.13 -2.19
N ALA A 190 3.22 21.40 -1.06
CA ALA A 190 4.65 21.74 -1.01
C ALA A 190 5.57 20.54 -1.28
N THR A 191 5.07 19.31 -1.09
CA THR A 191 5.83 18.07 -1.23
C THR A 191 5.75 17.47 -2.64
N ALA A 192 4.64 17.68 -3.35
CA ALA A 192 4.37 17.14 -4.69
C ALA A 192 5.29 17.74 -5.77
#